data_AF-A0A527ZGA5-F1
#
_entry.id   AF-A0A527ZGA5-F1
#
_cell.length_a   1.000
_cell.length_b   1.000
_cell.length_c   1.000
_cell.angle_alpha   90.00
_cell.angle_beta   90.00
_cell.angle_gamma   90.00
#
_symmetry.space_group_name_H-M   'P 1'
#
loop_
_entity.id
_entity.type
_entity.pdbx_description
1 polymer ?
#
loop_
_entity_poly.entity_id
_entity_poly.type
_entity_poly.pdbx_seq_one_letter_code
_entity_poly.pdbx_strand_id
1 'polypeptide(L)'
;DEIDTIRAAVARGLPVRLTAWCRMTSQDLDAAVESGVPAVNLSLPASDMQLAAKLGLDQAGALRLIERMVGRAVASGFFVAVGCEDASRAERDHLARVIETAARAGASRVRLADTVGVLDPFSTFELVTQLAAQSPVDLEFHAHN
;
A
#
# COMPACT_ATOMS: atom_id res chain seq x y z
N ASP A 1 -7.74 -12.63 -19.89
CA ASP A 1 -6.80 -12.59 -18.75
C ASP A 1 -7.06 -11.32 -17.93
N GLU A 2 -6.56 -11.21 -16.69
CA GLU A 2 -6.73 -10.03 -15.82
C GLU A 2 -6.09 -8.78 -16.46
N ILE A 3 -4.90 -8.92 -17.04
CA ILE A 3 -4.18 -7.84 -17.73
C ILE A 3 -5.01 -7.26 -18.87
N ASP A 4 -5.58 -8.11 -19.73
CA ASP A 4 -6.43 -7.67 -20.85
C ASP A 4 -7.68 -6.94 -20.36
N THR A 5 -8.23 -7.38 -19.24
CA THR A 5 -9.44 -6.77 -18.64
C THR A 5 -9.12 -5.37 -18.11
N ILE A 6 -7.99 -5.21 -17.42
CA ILE A 6 -7.51 -3.90 -16.94
C ILE A 6 -7.19 -3.00 -18.13
N ARG A 7 -6.48 -3.50 -19.15
CA ARG A 7 -6.14 -2.76 -20.38
C ARG A 7 -7.40 -2.27 -21.09
N ALA A 8 -8.42 -3.12 -21.21
CA ALA A 8 -9.71 -2.74 -21.78
C ALA A 8 -10.44 -1.68 -20.94
N ALA A 9 -10.30 -1.69 -19.61
CA ALA A 9 -10.82 -0.63 -18.74
C ALA A 9 -10.08 0.69 -18.92
N VAL A 10 -8.74 0.67 -19.00
CA VAL A 10 -7.90 1.84 -19.27
C VAL A 10 -8.26 2.49 -20.61
N ALA A 11 -8.46 1.67 -21.65
CA ALA A 11 -8.82 2.14 -22.99
C ALA A 11 -10.15 2.92 -23.06
N ARG A 12 -11.01 2.82 -22.05
CA ARG A 12 -12.27 3.59 -21.97
C ARG A 12 -12.06 5.07 -21.65
N GLY A 13 -10.87 5.49 -21.21
CA GLY A 13 -10.56 6.91 -20.98
C GLY A 13 -11.47 7.59 -19.95
N LEU A 14 -11.93 6.83 -18.93
CA LEU A 14 -12.83 7.36 -17.90
C LEU A 14 -12.12 8.46 -17.09
N PRO A 15 -12.84 9.48 -16.59
CA PRO A 15 -12.27 10.58 -15.81
C PRO A 15 -12.00 10.17 -14.34
N VAL A 16 -11.43 8.97 -14.14
CA VAL A 16 -11.08 8.41 -12.84
C VAL A 16 -9.70 7.75 -12.94
N ARG A 17 -8.99 7.70 -11.81
CA ARG A 17 -7.72 6.99 -11.73
C ARG A 17 -7.97 5.51 -11.49
N LEU A 18 -7.83 4.71 -12.54
CA LEU A 18 -7.79 3.25 -12.39
C LEU A 18 -6.53 2.85 -11.63
N THR A 19 -6.69 1.95 -10.67
CA THR A 19 -5.60 1.47 -9.81
C THR A 19 -5.62 -0.05 -9.82
N ALA A 20 -4.48 -0.69 -10.09
CA ALA A 20 -4.33 -2.13 -9.91
C ALA A 20 -3.88 -2.42 -8.48
N TRP A 21 -4.45 -3.47 -7.88
CA TRP A 21 -3.90 -4.02 -6.64
C TRP A 21 -2.77 -4.98 -7.00
N CYS A 22 -1.63 -4.81 -6.35
CA CYS A 22 -0.44 -5.62 -6.59
C CYS A 22 0.10 -6.11 -5.25
N ARG A 23 0.54 -7.37 -5.18
CA ARG A 23 1.51 -7.76 -4.16
C ARG A 23 2.77 -6.92 -4.37
N MET A 24 3.51 -6.64 -3.31
CA MET A 24 4.76 -5.89 -3.39
C MET A 24 5.91 -6.75 -3.97
N THR A 25 5.75 -7.19 -5.22
CA THR A 25 6.68 -8.06 -5.96
C THR A 25 6.97 -7.49 -7.34
N SER A 26 8.09 -7.91 -7.93
CA SER A 26 8.46 -7.52 -9.29
C SER A 26 7.45 -7.97 -10.32
N GLN A 27 6.96 -9.21 -10.21
CA GLN A 27 6.04 -9.81 -11.16
C GLN A 27 4.72 -9.04 -11.26
N ASP A 28 4.11 -8.68 -10.13
CA ASP A 28 2.86 -7.92 -10.13
C ASP A 28 3.06 -6.50 -10.64
N LEU A 29 4.21 -5.88 -10.36
CA LEU A 29 4.54 -4.55 -10.89
C LEU A 29 4.75 -4.60 -12.42
N ASP A 30 5.42 -5.63 -12.93
CA ASP A 30 5.60 -5.83 -14.38
C ASP A 30 4.25 -6.07 -15.09
N ALA A 31 3.37 -6.87 -14.49
CA ALA A 31 2.01 -7.06 -14.99
C ALA A 31 1.20 -5.75 -14.99
N ALA A 32 1.34 -4.91 -13.96
CA ALA A 32 0.71 -3.59 -13.91
C ALA A 32 1.22 -2.68 -15.04
N VAL A 33 2.53 -2.69 -15.32
CA VAL A 33 3.12 -1.96 -16.45
C VAL A 33 2.51 -2.45 -17.76
N GLU A 34 2.43 -3.77 -17.95
CA GLU A 34 1.87 -4.37 -19.17
C GLU A 34 0.37 -4.04 -19.38
N SER A 35 -0.37 -3.87 -18.29
CA SER A 35 -1.79 -3.50 -18.33
C SER A 35 -2.03 -2.05 -18.73
N GLY A 36 -1.03 -1.17 -18.60
CA GLY A 36 -1.13 0.27 -18.87
C GLY A 36 -1.93 1.05 -17.81
N VAL A 37 -2.20 0.46 -16.65
CA VAL A 37 -2.89 1.14 -15.55
C VAL A 37 -2.06 2.35 -15.06
N PRO A 38 -2.66 3.50 -14.73
CA PRO A 38 -1.88 4.67 -14.31
C PRO A 38 -1.44 4.65 -12.84
N ALA A 39 -1.95 3.70 -12.05
CA ALA A 39 -1.71 3.65 -10.61
C ALA A 39 -1.66 2.23 -10.07
N VAL A 40 -0.89 2.05 -9.00
CA VAL A 40 -0.77 0.77 -8.28
C VAL A 40 -0.96 0.96 -6.79
N ASN A 41 -1.59 -0.01 -6.15
CA ASN A 41 -1.53 -0.21 -4.71
C ASN A 41 -0.61 -1.40 -4.41
N LEU A 42 0.64 -1.12 -4.02
CA LEU A 42 1.62 -2.13 -3.64
C LEU A 42 1.36 -2.56 -2.19
N SER A 43 0.84 -3.76 -2.01
CA SER A 43 0.40 -4.25 -0.70
C SER A 43 1.44 -5.18 -0.06
N LEU A 44 1.64 -5.01 1.25
CA LEU A 44 2.37 -5.95 2.11
C LEU A 44 1.73 -6.00 3.51
N PRO A 45 1.96 -7.07 4.28
CA PRO A 45 1.58 -7.08 5.69
C PRO A 45 2.37 -6.06 6.50
N ALA A 46 1.71 -5.44 7.47
CA ALA A 46 2.31 -4.46 8.37
C ALA A 46 2.48 -4.98 9.81
N SER A 47 1.75 -6.03 10.22
CA SER A 47 1.93 -6.61 11.55
C SER A 47 3.09 -7.60 11.55
N ASP A 48 3.84 -7.65 12.66
CA ASP A 48 5.02 -8.53 12.81
C ASP A 48 4.68 -10.00 12.58
N MET A 49 3.53 -10.44 13.09
CA MET A 49 3.05 -11.81 12.91
C MET A 49 2.86 -12.14 11.43
N GLN A 50 2.23 -11.25 10.65
CA GLN A 50 1.97 -11.49 9.23
C GLN A 50 3.23 -11.32 8.38
N LEU A 51 4.10 -10.37 8.71
CA LEU A 51 5.41 -10.21 8.07
C LEU A 51 6.25 -11.47 8.19
N ALA A 52 6.36 -12.03 9.41
CA ALA A 52 7.09 -13.25 9.66
C ALA A 52 6.44 -14.46 8.96
N ALA A 53 5.12 -14.64 9.11
CA ALA A 53 4.42 -15.82 8.61
C ALA A 53 4.30 -15.86 7.07
N LYS A 54 4.04 -14.72 6.43
CA LYS A 54 3.77 -14.66 4.98
C LYS A 54 5.02 -14.40 4.15
N LEU A 55 5.93 -13.56 4.66
CA LEU A 55 7.08 -13.09 3.89
C LEU A 55 8.43 -13.54 4.46
N GLY A 56 8.46 -14.10 5.69
CA GLY A 56 9.72 -14.41 6.37
C GLY A 56 10.56 -13.16 6.64
N LEU A 57 9.90 -12.00 6.79
CA LEU A 57 10.55 -10.71 7.00
C LEU A 57 10.32 -10.20 8.42
N ASP A 58 11.29 -9.45 8.93
CA ASP A 58 11.13 -8.55 10.05
C ASP A 58 10.72 -7.15 9.56
N GLN A 59 10.44 -6.24 10.51
CA GLN A 59 10.09 -4.86 10.19
C GLN A 59 11.17 -4.16 9.33
N ALA A 60 12.45 -4.39 9.61
CA ALA A 60 13.54 -3.79 8.84
C ALA A 60 13.57 -4.32 7.39
N GLY A 61 13.30 -5.61 7.20
CA GLY A 61 13.12 -6.23 5.89
C GLY A 61 11.94 -5.65 5.12
N ALA A 62 10.82 -5.41 5.80
CA ALA A 62 9.65 -4.77 5.22
C ALA A 62 9.98 -3.34 4.71
N LEU A 63 10.68 -2.53 5.52
CA LEU A 63 11.08 -1.17 5.12
C LEU A 63 12.00 -1.16 3.89
N ARG A 64 12.99 -2.06 3.84
CA ARG A 64 13.87 -2.21 2.66
C ARG A 64 13.10 -2.64 1.41
N LEU A 65 12.11 -3.52 1.57
CA LEU A 65 11.25 -3.95 0.47
C LEU A 65 10.40 -2.79 -0.06
N ILE A 66 9.78 -2.01 0.84
CA ILE A 66 9.00 -0.82 0.51
C ILE A 66 9.85 0.17 -0.27
N GLU A 67 11.02 0.55 0.26
CA GLU A 67 11.90 1.53 -0.38
C GLU A 67 12.26 1.14 -1.82
N ARG A 68 12.64 -0.13 -2.02
CA ARG A 68 12.98 -0.67 -3.34
C ARG A 68 11.79 -0.69 -4.29
N MET A 69 10.67 -1.24 -3.86
CA MET A 69 9.53 -1.51 -4.75
C MET A 69 8.73 -0.25 -5.06
N VAL A 70 8.56 0.65 -4.09
CA VAL A 70 7.96 1.97 -4.31
C VAL A 70 8.84 2.78 -5.25
N GLY A 71 10.15 2.85 -5.01
CA GLY A 71 11.05 3.60 -5.88
C GLY A 71 11.02 3.13 -7.34
N ARG A 72 10.94 1.81 -7.56
CA ARG A 72 10.79 1.25 -8.91
C ARG A 72 9.43 1.59 -9.54
N ALA A 73 8.34 1.53 -8.79
CA ALA A 73 7.02 1.87 -9.30
C ALA A 73 6.92 3.37 -9.66
N VAL A 74 7.46 4.25 -8.81
CA VAL A 74 7.55 5.69 -9.10
C VAL A 74 8.39 5.94 -10.36
N ALA A 75 9.54 5.29 -10.49
CA ALA A 75 10.39 5.39 -11.69
C ALA A 75 9.70 4.87 -12.97
N SER A 76 8.69 4.01 -12.82
CA SER A 76 7.85 3.51 -13.92
C SER A 76 6.68 4.45 -14.25
N GLY A 77 6.57 5.59 -13.57
CA GLY A 77 5.56 6.62 -13.83
C GLY A 77 4.21 6.42 -13.13
N PHE A 78 4.11 5.46 -12.20
CA PHE A 78 2.86 5.21 -11.50
C PHE A 78 2.55 6.28 -10.44
N PHE A 79 1.26 6.54 -10.25
CA PHE A 79 0.77 6.94 -8.93
C PHE A 79 0.84 5.74 -7.98
N VAL A 80 1.56 5.86 -6.86
CA VAL A 80 1.84 4.72 -5.98
C VAL A 80 1.13 4.88 -4.64
N ALA A 81 0.25 3.94 -4.32
CA ALA A 81 -0.24 3.72 -2.96
C ALA A 81 0.50 2.53 -2.33
N VAL A 82 0.83 2.63 -1.04
CA VAL A 82 1.33 1.49 -0.25
C VAL A 82 0.20 0.97 0.63
N GLY A 83 -0.13 -0.31 0.48
CA GLY A 83 -1.15 -0.98 1.28
C GLY A 83 -0.54 -1.68 2.49
N CYS A 84 -0.89 -1.22 3.69
CA CYS A 84 -0.55 -1.82 4.97
C CYS A 84 -1.65 -2.81 5.37
N GLU A 85 -1.54 -4.05 4.89
CA GLU A 85 -2.41 -5.14 5.34
C GLU A 85 -2.18 -5.39 6.84
N ASP A 86 -3.26 -5.62 7.58
CA ASP A 86 -3.23 -5.89 9.02
C ASP A 86 -2.72 -4.73 9.90
N ALA A 87 -2.90 -3.50 9.44
CA ALA A 87 -2.47 -2.30 10.15
C ALA A 87 -3.15 -2.14 11.52
N SER A 88 -4.38 -2.64 11.69
CA SER A 88 -5.10 -2.58 12.98
C SER A 88 -4.43 -3.37 14.10
N ARG A 89 -3.53 -4.30 13.77
CA ARG A 89 -2.76 -5.13 14.74
C ARG A 89 -1.26 -4.89 14.64
N ALA A 90 -0.83 -3.87 13.91
CA ALA A 90 0.57 -3.49 13.78
C ALA A 90 0.96 -2.47 14.86
N GLU A 91 2.24 -2.49 15.23
CA GLU A 91 2.79 -1.48 16.13
C GLU A 91 2.75 -0.09 15.48
N ARG A 92 2.24 0.90 16.22
CA ARG A 92 2.03 2.25 15.69
C ARG A 92 3.33 2.90 15.22
N ASP A 93 4.41 2.69 15.96
CA ASP A 93 5.74 3.17 15.59
C ASP A 93 6.25 2.52 14.30
N HIS A 94 5.92 1.25 14.05
CA HIS A 94 6.25 0.60 12.80
C HIS A 94 5.46 1.18 11.63
N LEU A 95 4.15 1.42 11.80
CA LEU A 95 3.33 2.07 10.79
C LEU A 95 3.85 3.48 10.44
N ALA A 96 4.28 4.25 11.44
CA ALA A 96 4.91 5.56 11.21
C ALA A 96 6.20 5.43 10.35
N ARG A 97 7.07 4.46 10.67
CA ARG A 97 8.28 4.19 9.86
C ARG A 97 7.95 3.73 8.43
N VAL A 98 6.90 2.93 8.26
CA VAL A 98 6.41 2.50 6.94
C VAL A 98 5.95 3.72 6.13
N ILE A 99 5.16 4.61 6.74
CA ILE A 99 4.69 5.85 6.11
C ILE A 99 5.85 6.73 5.67
N GLU A 100 6.80 6.99 6.58
CA GLU A 100 7.98 7.81 6.29
C GLU A 100 8.83 7.19 5.16
N THR A 101 9.07 5.89 5.22
CA THR A 101 9.87 5.18 4.21
C THR A 101 9.19 5.18 2.84
N ALA A 102 7.87 4.93 2.80
CA ALA A 102 7.09 4.98 1.58
C ALA A 102 7.12 6.39 0.96
N ALA A 103 6.94 7.42 1.77
CA ALA A 103 6.99 8.81 1.33
C ALA A 103 8.37 9.20 0.78
N ARG A 104 9.45 8.84 1.48
CA ARG A 104 10.83 9.08 1.01
C ARG A 104 11.11 8.39 -0.33
N ALA A 105 10.52 7.21 -0.54
CA ALA A 105 10.62 6.48 -1.81
C ALA A 105 9.71 7.03 -2.93
N GLY A 106 8.88 8.03 -2.63
CA GLY A 106 8.01 8.72 -3.60
C GLY A 106 6.57 8.20 -3.67
N ALA A 107 6.11 7.43 -2.68
CA ALA A 107 4.70 7.04 -2.61
C ALA A 107 3.80 8.28 -2.52
N SER A 108 2.66 8.21 -3.19
CA SER A 108 1.64 9.27 -3.18
C SER A 108 0.67 9.13 -2.01
N ARG A 109 0.44 7.90 -1.53
CA ARG A 109 -0.52 7.59 -0.46
C ARG A 109 -0.14 6.34 0.32
N VAL A 110 -0.55 6.24 1.58
CA VAL A 110 -0.49 5.01 2.37
C VAL A 110 -1.90 4.61 2.82
N ARG A 111 -2.27 3.36 2.59
CA ARG A 111 -3.55 2.78 3.03
C ARG A 111 -3.34 1.94 4.28
N LEU A 112 -4.06 2.25 5.35
CA LEU A 112 -4.15 1.45 6.56
C LEU A 112 -5.37 0.53 6.47
N ALA A 113 -5.17 -0.79 6.53
CA ALA A 113 -6.26 -1.75 6.46
C ALA A 113 -6.54 -2.39 7.82
N ASP A 114 -7.79 -2.28 8.28
CA ASP A 114 -8.31 -3.13 9.35
C ASP A 114 -8.76 -4.46 8.74
N THR A 115 -7.78 -5.31 8.44
CA THR A 115 -7.98 -6.56 7.70
C THR A 115 -8.90 -7.54 8.42
N VAL A 116 -9.00 -7.47 9.74
CA VAL A 116 -9.81 -8.39 10.55
C VAL A 116 -11.03 -7.74 11.20
N GLY A 117 -11.26 -6.43 11.01
CA GLY A 117 -12.43 -5.73 11.55
C GLY A 117 -12.40 -5.56 13.08
N VAL A 118 -11.21 -5.40 13.66
CA VAL A 118 -11.07 -5.31 15.13
C VAL A 118 -11.15 -3.88 15.67
N LEU A 119 -11.06 -2.87 14.80
CA LEU A 119 -11.17 -1.47 15.22
C LEU A 119 -12.62 -1.03 15.28
N ASP A 120 -12.97 -0.38 16.38
CA ASP A 120 -14.20 0.41 16.49
C ASP A 120 -13.95 1.85 15.95
N PRO A 121 -15.01 2.68 15.79
CA PRO A 121 -14.86 4.03 15.28
C PRO A 121 -13.92 4.94 16.09
N PHE A 122 -13.85 4.79 17.42
CA PHE A 122 -13.00 5.62 18.28
C PHE A 122 -11.54 5.19 18.18
N SER A 123 -11.25 3.90 18.28
CA SER A 123 -9.87 3.39 18.09
C SER A 123 -9.36 3.65 16.68
N THR A 124 -10.24 3.59 15.67
CA THR A 124 -9.93 4.03 14.29
C THR A 124 -9.55 5.51 14.25
N PHE A 125 -10.36 6.38 14.85
CA PHE A 125 -10.09 7.81 14.89
C PHE A 125 -8.75 8.12 15.55
N GLU A 126 -8.45 7.50 16.69
CA GLU A 126 -7.19 7.67 17.40
C GLU A 126 -5.97 7.24 16.56
N LEU A 127 -6.05 6.05 15.95
CA LEU A 127 -4.97 5.52 15.11
C LEU A 127 -4.68 6.43 13.92
N VAL A 128 -5.73 6.78 13.16
CA VAL A 128 -5.58 7.57 11.94
C VAL A 128 -5.14 8.99 12.27
N THR A 129 -5.70 9.62 13.31
CA THR A 129 -5.32 10.99 13.71
C THR A 129 -3.86 11.07 14.13
N GLN A 130 -3.38 10.11 14.93
CA GLN A 130 -2.00 10.07 15.38
C GLN A 130 -1.01 9.95 14.21
N LEU A 131 -1.30 9.05 13.25
CA LEU A 131 -0.45 8.84 12.08
C LEU A 131 -0.55 10.01 11.08
N ALA A 132 -1.75 10.55 10.86
CA ALA A 132 -1.99 11.68 9.97
C ALA A 132 -1.25 12.94 10.42
N ALA A 133 -1.17 13.20 11.74
CA ALA A 133 -0.48 14.36 12.30
C ALA A 133 1.01 14.44 11.92
N GLN A 134 1.61 13.30 11.53
CA GLN A 134 3.03 13.17 11.23
C GLN A 134 3.28 12.68 9.79
N SER A 135 2.22 12.43 9.02
CA SER A 135 2.33 11.84 7.70
C SER A 135 2.74 12.88 6.65
N PRO A 136 3.84 12.68 5.92
CA PRO A 136 4.24 13.53 4.80
C PRO A 136 3.41 13.26 3.52
N VAL A 137 2.54 12.25 3.52
CA VAL A 137 1.70 11.84 2.38
C VAL A 137 0.26 11.62 2.82
N ASP A 138 -0.67 11.60 1.85
CA ASP A 138 -2.07 11.30 2.14
C ASP A 138 -2.21 9.92 2.79
N LEU A 139 -3.19 9.80 3.69
CA LEU A 139 -3.60 8.53 4.27
C LEU A 139 -4.96 8.09 3.73
N GLU A 140 -5.10 6.79 3.54
CA GLU A 140 -6.35 6.11 3.20
C GLU A 140 -6.64 5.07 4.29
N PHE A 141 -7.93 4.84 4.58
CA PHE A 141 -8.36 3.80 5.52
C PHE A 141 -9.28 2.80 4.83
N HIS A 142 -9.04 1.52 5.05
CA HIS A 142 -9.86 0.42 4.55
C HIS A 142 -10.36 -0.39 5.74
N ALA A 143 -11.67 -0.40 5.97
CA ALA A 143 -12.31 -1.10 7.07
C ALA A 143 -13.04 -2.36 6.58
N HIS A 144 -13.05 -3.40 7.40
CA HIS A 144 -13.99 -4.51 7.28
C HIS A 144 -15.15 -4.34 8.25
N ASN A 145 -16.28 -4.98 7.94
CA ASN A 145 -17.50 -5.03 8.77
C ASN A 145 -17.57 -6.37 9.53
#